data_AF-A0A3S7EB93-F1
#
_entry.id   AF-A0A3S7EB93-F1
#
_cell.length_a   1.000
_cell.length_b   1.000
_cell.length_c   1.000
_cell.angle_alpha   90.00
_cell.angle_beta   90.00
_cell.angle_gamma   90.00
#
_symmetry.space_group_name_H-M   'P 1'
#
loop_
_entity.id
_entity.type
_entity.pdbx_description
1 polymer ?
#
loop_
_entity_poly.entity_id
_entity_poly.type
_entity_poly.pdbx_seq_one_letter_code
_entity_poly.pdbx_strand_id
1 'polypeptide(L)' 'MPTNPGGSDALMREILKMKGVDFEMDNLSLQSLSGESTQIPSSVHYSWNPKQFNRKLVVGNRVLGTSQKTENKAR' A
#
# COMPACT_ATOMS: atom_id res chain seq x y z
N MET A 1 6.06 -8.59 -20.23
CA MET A 1 6.52 -7.32 -19.60
C MET A 1 5.33 -6.68 -18.89
N PRO A 2 5.53 -6.01 -17.74
CA PRO A 2 4.51 -5.13 -17.16
C PRO A 2 4.27 -3.94 -18.11
N THR A 3 3.02 -3.49 -18.23
CA THR A 3 2.64 -2.40 -19.15
C THR A 3 3.17 -1.03 -18.71
N ASN A 4 3.57 -0.87 -17.44
CA ASN A 4 4.16 0.35 -16.90
C ASN A 4 5.69 0.18 -16.76
N PRO A 5 6.52 1.10 -17.29
CA PRO A 5 7.99 1.02 -17.19
C PRO A 5 8.50 0.93 -15.74
N GLY A 6 7.73 1.41 -14.75
CA GLY A 6 8.07 1.30 -13.33
C GLY A 6 7.54 0.05 -12.60
N GLY A 7 7.06 -0.96 -13.33
CA GLY A 7 6.64 -2.24 -12.76
C GLY A 7 5.44 -2.16 -11.81
N SER A 8 5.39 -3.05 -10.81
CA SER A 8 4.34 -3.10 -9.79
C SER A 8 4.25 -1.83 -8.95
N ASP A 9 5.39 -1.21 -8.68
CA ASP A 9 5.50 -0.12 -7.72
C ASP A 9 4.93 1.18 -8.29
N ALA A 10 5.13 1.40 -9.60
CA ALA A 10 4.49 2.49 -10.31
C ALA A 10 2.97 2.33 -10.38
N LEU A 11 2.46 1.11 -10.57
CA LEU A 11 1.02 0.83 -10.52
C LEU A 11 0.45 1.11 -9.14
N MET A 12 1.11 0.64 -8.07
CA MET A 12 0.66 0.90 -6.70
C MET A 12 0.62 2.40 -6.39
N ARG A 13 1.66 3.15 -6.79
CA ARG A 13 1.72 4.60 -6.63
C ARG A 13 0.58 5.30 -7.37
N GLU A 14 0.29 4.88 -8.60
CA GLU A 14 -0.80 5.45 -9.41
C GLU A 14 -2.16 5.18 -8.76
N ILE A 15 -2.41 3.96 -8.30
CA ILE A 15 -3.64 3.58 -7.60
C ILE A 15 -3.84 4.44 -6.34
N LEU A 16 -2.80 4.58 -5.51
CA LEU A 16 -2.87 5.38 -4.28
C LEU A 16 -3.19 6.86 -4.60
N LYS A 17 -2.55 7.43 -5.62
CA LYS A 17 -2.86 8.78 -6.12
C LYS A 17 -4.30 8.91 -6.63
N MET A 18 -4.75 7.97 -7.46
CA MET A 18 -6.11 7.97 -7.99
C MET A 18 -7.18 7.84 -6.89
N LYS A 19 -6.86 7.16 -5.79
CA LYS A 19 -7.73 7.02 -4.64
C LYS A 19 -7.68 8.20 -3.67
N GLY A 20 -6.80 9.17 -3.90
CA GLY A 20 -6.58 10.29 -2.98
C GLY A 20 -6.08 9.82 -1.61
N VAL A 21 -5.33 8.72 -1.59
CA VAL A 21 -4.73 8.17 -0.36
C VAL A 21 -3.36 8.78 -0.16
N ASP A 22 -3.17 9.43 0.99
CA ASP A 22 -1.84 9.82 1.43
C ASP A 22 -1.03 8.58 1.79
N PHE A 23 0.16 8.47 1.21
CA PHE A 23 1.09 7.38 1.45
C PHE A 23 2.50 7.92 1.62
N GLU A 24 3.30 7.20 2.38
CA GLU A 24 4.73 7.43 2.54
C GLU A 24 5.50 6.28 1.90
N MET A 25 6.72 6.58 1.47
CA MET A 25 7.66 5.60 0.94
C MET A 25 8.80 5.42 1.93
N ASP A 26 9.39 4.24 1.94
CA ASP A 26 10.59 3.98 2.72
C ASP A 26 11.74 4.94 2.33
N ASN A 27 12.56 5.29 3.30
CA ASN A 27 13.57 6.33 3.19
C ASN A 27 14.61 6.02 2.11
N LEU A 28 15.03 4.76 2.00
CA LEU A 28 15.95 4.29 0.95
C LEU A 28 15.35 4.46 -0.45
N SER A 29 14.03 4.22 -0.58
CA SER A 29 13.32 4.39 -1.84
C SER A 29 13.18 5.87 -2.21
N LEU A 30 12.96 6.74 -1.21
CA LEU A 30 12.93 8.19 -1.41
C LEU A 30 14.30 8.73 -1.83
N GLN A 31 15.38 8.32 -1.17
CA GLN A 31 16.75 8.74 -1.51
C GLN A 31 17.16 8.32 -2.93
N SER A 32 16.77 7.12 -3.34
CA SER A 32 16.98 6.66 -4.72
C SER A 32 16.17 7.49 -5.72
N LEU A 33 14.92 7.82 -5.40
CA LEU A 33 14.05 8.62 -6.27
C LEU A 33 14.46 10.09 -6.36
N SER A 34 14.99 10.66 -5.28
CA SER A 34 15.47 12.06 -5.22
C SER A 34 16.85 12.23 -5.87
N GLY A 35 17.53 11.14 -6.21
CA GLY A 35 18.88 11.17 -6.76
C GLY A 35 19.98 11.34 -5.70
N GLU A 36 19.63 11.32 -4.42
CA GLU A 36 20.57 11.40 -3.29
C GLU A 36 21.33 10.08 -3.07
N SER A 37 20.82 8.98 -3.62
CA SER A 37 21.49 7.68 -3.62
C SER A 37 21.51 7.08 -5.02
N THR A 38 22.68 6.59 -5.43
CA THR A 38 22.85 5.80 -6.66
C THR A 38 22.46 4.33 -6.46
N GLN A 39 22.19 3.91 -5.22
CA GLN A 39 21.80 2.55 -4.92
C GLN A 39 20.31 2.37 -5.21
N ILE A 40 19.98 1.42 -6.08
CA ILE A 40 18.61 1.03 -6.37
C ILE A 40 18.15 0.09 -5.24
N PRO A 41 17.06 0.39 -4.53
CA PRO A 41 16.55 -0.49 -3.49
C PRO A 41 16.06 -1.81 -4.09
N SER A 42 16.26 -2.90 -3.35
CA SER A 42 15.78 -4.23 -3.77
C SER A 42 14.26 -4.36 -3.75
N SER A 43 13.58 -3.54 -2.93
CA SER A 43 12.13 -3.52 -2.79
C SER A 43 11.66 -2.15 -2.32
N VAL A 44 10.49 -1.72 -2.79
CA VAL A 44 9.86 -0.47 -2.39
C VAL A 44 8.72 -0.77 -1.42
N HIS A 45 8.80 -0.21 -0.23
CA HIS A 45 7.74 -0.31 0.77
C HIS A 45 6.95 0.98 0.84
N TYR A 46 5.63 0.83 0.87
CA TYR A 46 4.67 1.91 0.97
C TYR A 46 3.89 1.75 2.28
N SER A 47 3.71 2.84 3.02
CA SER A 47 2.85 2.92 4.20
C SER A 47 1.72 3.91 3.95
N TRP A 48 0.52 3.59 4.41
CA TRP A 48 -0.64 4.48 4.32
C TRP A 48 -1.61 4.15 5.44
N ASN A 49 -2.61 5.02 5.66
CA ASN A 49 -3.62 4.76 6.68
C ASN A 49 -4.50 3.55 6.26
N PRO A 50 -4.44 2.42 6.97
CA PRO A 50 -5.15 1.20 6.57
C PRO A 50 -6.67 1.37 6.58
N LYS A 51 -7.21 2.36 7.32
CA LYS A 51 -8.65 2.67 7.34
C LYS A 51 -9.19 3.17 5.99
N GLN A 52 -8.32 3.62 5.08
CA GLN A 52 -8.73 4.10 3.76
C GLN A 52 -9.05 2.95 2.80
N PHE A 53 -8.45 1.78 3.01
CA PHE A 53 -8.75 0.56 2.27
C PHE A 53 -9.52 -0.44 3.15
N ASN A 54 -10.76 -0.10 3.51
CA ASN A 54 -11.68 -1.08 4.07
C ASN A 54 -12.17 -2.00 2.95
N ARG A 55 -11.41 -3.04 2.62
CA ARG A 55 -11.87 -4.10 1.71
C ARG A 55 -13.00 -4.87 2.38
N LYS A 56 -14.23 -4.36 2.27
CA LYS A 56 -15.45 -5.12 2.55
C LYS A 56 -15.82 -5.86 1.26
N LEU A 57 -15.34 -7.08 1.10
CA LEU A 57 -15.85 -7.95 0.03
C LEU A 57 -17.18 -8.52 0.49
N VAL A 58 -18.25 -8.30 -0.27
CA VAL A 58 -19.57 -8.85 0.03
C VAL A 58 -20.03 -9.71 -1.13
N VAL A 59 -20.45 -10.95 -0.85
CA VAL A 59 -21.07 -11.86 -1.82
C VAL A 59 -22.48 -12.18 -1.29
N GLY A 60 -23.50 -11.72 -2.02
CA GLY A 60 -24.89 -11.74 -1.53
C GLY A 60 -25.03 -10.93 -0.25
N ASN A 61 -25.52 -11.55 0.82
CA ASN A 61 -25.64 -10.92 2.16
C ASN A 61 -24.43 -11.20 3.08
N ARG A 62 -23.37 -11.84 2.57
CA ARG A 62 -22.24 -12.30 3.40
C ARG A 62 -20.99 -11.47 3.14
N VAL A 63 -20.42 -10.92 4.21
CA VAL A 63 -19.13 -10.22 4.17
C VAL A 63 -18.00 -11.24 4.24
N LEU A 64 -17.16 -11.30 3.21
CA LEU A 64 -15.92 -12.09 3.17
C LEU A 64 -14.76 -11.19 3.60
N GLY A 65 -14.33 -11.34 4.85
CA GLY A 65 -13.19 -10.61 5.39
C GLY A 65 -13.58 -9.31 6.09
N THR A 66 -13.77 -9.40 7.41
CA THR A 66 -13.41 -8.31 8.31
C THR A 66 -12.21 -8.80 9.09
N SER A 67 -11.10 -8.05 9.10
CA SER A 67 -10.03 -8.31 10.05
C SER A 67 -10.63 -8.03 11.43
N GLN A 68 -11.07 -9.08 12.11
CA GLN A 68 -11.61 -9.01 13.46
C GLN A 68 -10.50 -8.39 14.32
N LYS A 69 -10.71 -7.17 14.82
CA LYS A 69 -9.93 -6.70 15.96
C LYS A 69 -10.27 -7.64 17.11
N THR A 70 -9.36 -8.53 17.44
CA THR A 70 -9.43 -9.36 18.65
C THR A 70 -9.32 -8.43 19.84
N GLU A 71 -10.46 -7.96 20.35
CA GLU A 71 -10.54 -7.33 21.66
C GLU A 71 -10.41 -8.44 22.71
N ASN A 72 -9.17 -8.70 23.14
CA ASN A 72 -8.91 -9.49 24.33
C ASN A 72 -9.39 -8.69 25.55
N LYS A 73 -10.66 -8.91 25.94
CA LYS A 73 -11.21 -8.44 27.21
C LYS A 73 -10.76 -9.42 28.30
N ALA A 74 -9.65 -9.09 28.97
CA ALA A 74 -9.23 -9.79 30.18
C ALA A 74 -10.34 -9.67 31.23
N ARG A 75 -10.81 -10.82 31.71
CA ARG A 75 -11.61 -10.97 32.92
C ARG A 75 -10.68 -11.28 34.09
#